data_AF-A0A351J4V4-F1
#
_entry.id   AF-A0A351J4V4-F1
#
_cell.length_a   1.000
_cell.length_b   1.000
_cell.length_c   1.000
_cell.angle_alpha   90.00
_cell.angle_beta   90.00
_cell.angle_gamma   90.00
#
_symmetry.space_group_name_H-M   'P 1'
#
loop_
_entity.id
_entity.type
_entity.pdbx_description
1 polymer ?
#
loop_
_entity_poly.entity_id
_entity_poly.type
_entity_poly.pdbx_seq_one_letter_code
_entity_poly.pdbx_strand_id
1 'polypeptide(L)'
;MDLGLTGTVMYPVLQEKEFELGVYGGLRVGYDHDFYMGLAVGLAVEAPINSQWTVMGELMYAPGIYIDETGVYPAWNHGGYGIYG
;
A
#
# COMPACT_ATOMS: atom_id res chain seq x y z
N MET A 1 -1.72 10.00 16.41
CA MET A 1 -2.84 9.33 15.72
C MET A 1 -2.40 9.36 14.28
N ASP A 2 -1.85 8.25 13.79
CA ASP A 2 -1.07 8.23 12.56
C ASP A 2 -1.93 8.57 11.34
N LEU A 3 -1.69 9.73 10.71
CA LEU A 3 -2.37 10.14 9.49
C LEU A 3 -1.40 10.02 8.32
N GLY A 4 -1.45 8.86 7.65
CA GLY A 4 -0.71 8.60 6.41
C GLY A 4 -1.66 8.52 5.21
N LEU A 5 -1.29 9.18 4.11
CA LEU A 5 -1.96 8.99 2.82
C LEU A 5 -1.02 8.24 1.88
N THR A 6 -1.45 7.08 1.42
CA THR A 6 -0.75 6.34 0.36
C THR A 6 -1.52 6.55 -0.93
N GLY A 7 -0.91 7.23 -1.91
CA GLY A 7 -1.43 7.26 -3.28
C GLY A 7 -0.75 6.16 -4.09
N THR A 8 -1.47 5.08 -4.40
CA THR A 8 -0.99 4.00 -5.27
C THR A 8 -1.73 4.02 -6.59
N VAL A 9 -1.01 3.70 -7.67
CA VAL A 9 -1.60 3.35 -8.96
C VAL A 9 -1.41 1.85 -9.14
N MET A 10 -2.53 1.12 -9.23
CA MET A 10 -2.51 -0.30 -9.56
C MET A 10 -2.54 -0.46 -11.08
N TYR A 11 -1.64 -1.29 -11.58
CA TYR A 11 -1.65 -1.79 -12.96
C TYR A 11 -2.05 -3.26 -12.92
N PRO A 12 -3.21 -3.64 -13.49
CA PRO A 12 -3.62 -5.04 -13.55
C PRO A 12 -2.65 -5.81 -14.43
N VAL A 13 -2.13 -6.92 -13.92
CA VAL A 13 -1.22 -7.82 -14.63
C VAL A 13 -1.96 -9.06 -15.12
N LEU A 14 -2.91 -9.55 -14.32
CA LEU A 14 -3.75 -10.69 -14.67
C LEU A 14 -5.17 -10.44 -14.15
N GLN A 15 -6.16 -10.57 -15.02
CA GLN A 15 -7.56 -10.48 -14.66
C GLN A 15 -8.25 -11.79 -15.05
N GLU A 16 -8.63 -12.56 -14.02
CA GLU A 16 -9.38 -13.80 -14.16
C GLU A 16 -10.81 -13.60 -13.63
N LYS A 17 -11.72 -14.50 -13.98
CA LYS A 17 -13.11 -14.44 -13.51
C LYS A 17 -13.24 -14.43 -11.98
N GLU A 18 -12.27 -15.02 -11.29
CA GLU A 18 -12.31 -15.29 -9.84
C GLU A 18 -11.37 -14.39 -9.03
N PHE A 19 -10.43 -13.69 -9.67
CA PHE A 19 -9.53 -12.75 -8.98
C PHE A 19 -8.83 -11.81 -9.97
N GLU A 20 -8.36 -10.69 -9.47
CA GLU A 20 -7.47 -9.76 -10.15
C GLU A 20 -6.13 -9.70 -9.42
N LEU A 21 -5.03 -9.78 -10.17
CA LEU A 21 -3.68 -9.59 -9.67
C LEU A 21 -3.09 -8.34 -10.33
N GLY A 22 -2.74 -7.36 -9.50
CA GLY A 22 -2.13 -6.12 -9.91
C GLY A 22 -0.74 -5.92 -9.30
N VAL A 23 0.11 -5.22 -10.05
CA VAL A 23 1.30 -4.58 -9.47
C VAL A 23 0.92 -3.14 -9.19
N TYR A 24 1.19 -2.65 -7.99
CA TYR A 24 1.00 -1.24 -7.68
C TYR A 24 2.32 -0.54 -7.41
N GLY A 25 2.39 0.71 -7.86
CA GLY A 25 3.47 1.64 -7.59
C GLY A 25 2.89 2.96 -7.10
N GLY A 26 3.49 3.58 -6.11
CA GLY A 26 2.94 4.79 -5.51
C GLY A 26 3.93 5.60 -4.72
N LEU A 27 3.58 6.87 -4.50
CA LEU A 27 4.25 7.69 -3.50
C LEU A 27 3.41 7.62 -2.22
N ARG A 28 4.07 7.25 -1.13
CA ARG A 28 3.47 7.28 0.20
C ARG A 28 4.02 8.48 0.95
N VAL A 29 3.12 9.28 1.51
CA VAL A 29 3.45 10.44 2.34
C VAL A 29 2.60 10.36 3.60
N GLY A 30 3.22 10.44 4.77
CA GLY A 30 2.49 10.36 6.02
C GLY A 30 3.10 11.22 7.11
N TYR A 31 2.27 11.54 8.09
CA TYR A 31 2.66 12.33 9.25
C TYR A 31 1.96 11.77 10.50
N ASP A 32 2.77 11.34 11.47
CA ASP A 32 2.29 11.09 12.84
C ASP A 32 3.11 11.89 13.84
N HIS A 33 4.31 11.40 14.16
CA HIS A 33 5.35 12.10 14.94
C HIS A 33 6.45 12.63 14.02
N ASP A 34 6.85 11.81 13.04
CA ASP A 34 7.87 12.12 12.04
C ASP A 34 7.22 12.16 10.64
N PHE A 35 7.76 13.00 9.75
CA PHE A 35 7.31 13.03 8.37
C PHE A 35 7.91 11.84 7.60
N TYR A 36 7.05 11.02 7.00
CA TYR A 36 7.46 9.90 6.16
C TYR A 36 7.26 10.21 4.68
N MET A 37 8.26 9.89 3.87
CA MET A 37 8.14 9.83 2.41
C MET A 37 8.80 8.56 1.88
N GLY A 38 8.09 7.80 1.06
CA GLY A 38 8.64 6.57 0.46
C GLY A 38 7.98 6.21 -0.86
N LEU A 39 8.70 5.41 -1.63
CA LEU A 39 8.17 4.80 -2.85
C LEU A 39 7.60 3.43 -2.47
N ALA A 40 6.30 3.28 -2.63
CA ALA A 40 5.61 2.01 -2.44
C ALA A 40 5.62 1.23 -3.77
N VAL A 41 6.11 -0.01 -3.72
CA VAL A 41 5.94 -0.98 -4.81
C VAL A 41 5.39 -2.26 -4.21
N GLY A 42 4.42 -2.87 -4.86
CA GLY A 42 3.83 -4.09 -4.32
C GLY A 42 2.99 -4.87 -5.29
N LEU A 43 2.48 -6.00 -4.79
CA LEU A 43 1.53 -6.87 -5.45
C LEU A 43 0.22 -6.82 -4.67
N ALA A 44 -0.89 -6.66 -5.37
CA ALA A 44 -2.23 -6.74 -4.81
C ALA A 44 -2.99 -7.88 -5.49
N VAL A 45 -3.65 -8.70 -4.68
CA VAL A 45 -4.63 -9.68 -5.16
C VAL A 45 -5.99 -9.28 -4.63
N GLU A 46 -6.94 -9.12 -5.53
CA GLU A 46 -8.35 -8.88 -5.20
C GLU A 46 -9.18 -10.08 -5.62
N ALA A 47 -9.96 -10.64 -4.70
CA ALA A 47 -10.84 -11.76 -4.98
C ALA A 47 -12.26 -11.46 -4.46
N PRO A 48 -13.29 -11.46 -5.32
CA PRO A 48 -14.67 -11.33 -4.87
C PRO A 48 -15.06 -12.55 -4.03
N ILE A 49 -15.56 -12.30 -2.82
CA ILE A 49 -16.18 -13.33 -1.97
C ILE A 49 -17.61 -13.60 -2.45
N ASN A 50 -18.36 -12.53 -2.74
CA ASN A 50 -19.71 -12.54 -3.29
C ASN A 50 -20.02 -11.21 -3.98
N SER A 51 -21.27 -10.98 -4.39
CA SER A 51 -21.68 -9.76 -5.10
C SER A 51 -21.58 -8.46 -4.29
N GLN A 52 -21.29 -8.54 -2.98
CA GLN A 52 -21.23 -7.42 -2.05
C GLN A 52 -19.86 -7.26 -1.38
N TRP A 53 -18.97 -8.25 -1.47
CA TRP A 53 -17.74 -8.26 -0.68
C TRP A 53 -16.56 -8.76 -1.50
N THR A 54 -15.45 -8.05 -1.38
CA THR A 54 -14.16 -8.40 -1.98
C THR A 54 -13.10 -8.45 -0.89
N VAL A 55 -12.25 -9.48 -0.94
CA VAL A 55 -11.04 -9.54 -0.12
C VAL A 55 -9.86 -9.03 -0.94
N MET A 56 -9.01 -8.24 -0.29
CA MET A 56 -7.78 -7.74 -0.86
C MET A 56 -6.59 -8.11 0.02
N GLY A 57 -5.60 -8.74 -0.58
CA GLY A 57 -4.31 -9.00 0.04
C GLY A 57 -3.22 -8.18 -0.66
N GLU A 58 -2.41 -7.46 0.10
CA GLU A 58 -1.34 -6.62 -0.45
C GLU A 58 0.02 -6.99 0.13
N LEU A 59 0.97 -7.31 -0.73
CA LEU A 59 2.38 -7.34 -0.37
C LEU A 59 3.03 -6.04 -0.83
N MET A 60 3.28 -5.14 0.12
CA MET A 60 3.96 -3.88 -0.13
C MET A 60 5.41 -3.92 0.34
N TYR A 61 6.29 -3.38 -0.49
CA TYR A 61 7.63 -2.97 -0.13
C TYR A 61 7.73 -1.45 -0.33
N ALA A 62 7.86 -0.70 0.77
CA ALA A 62 7.88 0.76 0.74
C ALA A 62 9.13 1.32 1.46
N PRO A 63 10.31 1.26 0.83
CA PRO A 63 11.48 1.95 1.34
C PRO A 63 11.25 3.47 1.29
N GLY A 64 11.65 4.15 2.34
CA GLY A 64 11.50 5.60 2.43
C GLY A 64 12.48 6.23 3.40
N ILE A 65 12.14 7.46 3.77
CA ILE A 65 12.83 8.23 4.79
C ILE A 65 11.82 8.74 5.82
N TYR A 66 12.23 8.75 7.08
CA TYR A 66 11.63 9.57 8.13
C TYR A 66 12.42 10.87 8.24
N ILE A 67 11.71 11.97 8.44
CA ILE A 67 12.27 13.29 8.71
C ILE A 67 11.66 13.77 10.02
N ASP A 68 12.52 14.02 10.99
CA ASP A 68 12.17 14.51 12.32
C ASP A 68 13.06 15.69 12.73
N GLU A 69 12.92 16.14 13.98
CA GLU A 69 13.73 17.25 14.52
C GLU A 69 15.24 16.94 14.62
N THR A 70 15.61 15.66 14.58
CA THR A 70 16.98 15.16 14.78
C THR A 70 17.67 14.77 13.47
N GLY A 71 16.94 14.56 12.38
CA GLY A 71 17.51 14.37 11.04
C GLY A 71 16.67 13.55 10.09
N VAL A 72 17.36 12.87 9.15
CA VAL A 72 16.77 12.02 8.11
C VAL A 72 17.23 10.59 8.31
N TYR A 73 16.28 9.66 8.42
CA TYR A 73 16.54 8.25 8.74
C TYR A 73 15.88 7.30 7.74
N PRO A 74 16.49 6.14 7.42
CA PRO A 74 15.85 5.16 6.55
C PRO A 74 14.60 4.58 7.20
N ALA A 75 13.54 4.45 6.40
CA ALA A 75 12.24 3.95 6.82
C ALA A 75 11.87 2.68 6.04
N TRP A 76 11.28 1.72 6.74
CA TRP A 76 10.82 0.44 6.20
C TRP A 76 9.37 0.20 6.60
N ASN A 77 8.55 -0.24 5.66
CA ASN A 77 7.16 -0.58 5.91
C ASN A 77 6.79 -1.85 5.14
N HIS A 78 5.92 -2.67 5.74
CA HIS A 78 5.49 -3.97 5.20
C HIS A 78 4.01 -3.92 4.82
N GLY A 79 3.60 -4.78 3.88
CA GLY A 79 2.23 -4.86 3.33
C GLY A 79 1.11 -5.14 4.34
N GLY A 80 -0.13 -5.10 3.85
CA GLY A 80 -1.36 -5.22 4.63
C GLY A 80 -2.42 -6.10 3.98
N TYR A 81 -3.60 -6.19 4.60
CA TYR A 81 -4.75 -6.92 4.08
C TYR A 81 -6.05 -6.23 4.50
N GLY A 82 -7.12 -6.44 3.75
CA GLY A 82 -8.43 -5.84 4.02
C GLY A 82 -9.59 -6.56 3.36
N ILE A 83 -10.80 -6.25 3.82
CA ILE A 83 -12.06 -6.67 3.22
C ILE A 83 -12.91 -5.41 3.05
N TYR A 84 -13.46 -5.20 1.86
CA TYR A 84 -14.29 -4.05 1.56
C TYR A 84 -15.48 -4.44 0.66
N GLY A 85 -16.51 -3.60 0.64
CA GLY A 85 -17.79 -3.83 -0.06
C GLY A 85 -18.50 -2.52 -0.39
#